data_AF-A0A975F9H1-F1
#
_entry.id   AF-A0A975F9H1-F1
#
_cell.length_a   1.000
_cell.length_b   1.000
_cell.length_c   1.000
_cell.angle_alpha   90.00
_cell.angle_beta   90.00
_cell.angle_gamma   90.00
#
_symmetry.space_group_name_H-M   'P 1'
#
loop_
_entity.id
_entity.type
_entity.pdbx_description
1 polymer ?
#
loop_
_entity_poly.entity_id
_entity_poly.type
_entity_poly.pdbx_seq_one_letter_code
_entity_poly.pdbx_strand_id
1 'polypeptide(L)'
;MNPDQLTIHDRLHALADGQLDAEQTRYVLAQVETDLELQKELCEIQRIKHLVKSAYPLPALTRQPVRRTQVWQQAAMYLLVFGLIFLAGAGSSHYAPKLWQPEGLTLENAAAYDDRFIVFLDSHEPAKLEKALVKAENLAQQVAPKDGSVYVVTSAEGIDLLRLGTTRHEGRILQMSEQYPHLKFVACSNTLYSFKQRNELVELVNDTEVAPSAVEFVVNHMRDGWRYIAI
;
A
#
# COMPACT_ATOMS: atom_id res chain seq x y z
N MET A 1 -7.69 33.49 -23.88
CA MET A 1 -7.74 32.37 -24.85
C MET A 1 -9.05 31.66 -24.65
N ASN A 2 -9.84 31.48 -25.70
CA ASN A 2 -11.15 30.82 -25.66
C ASN A 2 -10.90 29.30 -25.59
N PRO A 3 -11.39 28.56 -24.57
CA PRO A 3 -11.12 27.12 -24.42
C PRO A 3 -11.63 26.27 -25.59
N ASP A 4 -12.50 26.83 -26.44
CA ASP A 4 -13.15 26.11 -27.54
C ASP A 4 -12.33 26.08 -28.85
N GLN A 5 -11.13 26.69 -28.89
CA GLN A 5 -10.31 26.78 -30.11
C GLN A 5 -8.98 26.02 -30.07
N LEU A 6 -8.71 25.18 -29.06
CA LEU A 6 -7.48 24.40 -29.03
C LEU A 6 -7.46 23.36 -30.17
N THR A 7 -6.37 23.38 -30.95
CA THR A 7 -6.09 22.36 -31.96
C THR A 7 -5.84 21.00 -31.31
N ILE A 8 -5.91 19.92 -32.09
CA ILE A 8 -5.65 18.57 -31.56
C ILE A 8 -4.25 18.45 -30.95
N HIS A 9 -3.26 19.12 -31.54
CA HIS A 9 -1.89 19.13 -31.05
C HIS A 9 -1.78 19.87 -29.70
N ASP A 10 -2.45 21.02 -29.54
CA ASP A 10 -2.48 21.74 -28.25
C ASP A 10 -3.12 20.89 -27.15
N ARG A 11 -4.14 20.10 -27.49
CA ARG A 11 -4.80 19.17 -26.57
C ARG A 11 -3.90 18.01 -26.17
N LEU A 12 -3.02 17.53 -27.05
CA LEU A 12 -2.02 16.51 -26.70
C LEU A 12 -0.98 17.03 -25.70
N HIS A 13 -0.49 18.25 -25.88
CA HIS A 13 0.41 18.88 -24.90
C HIS A 13 -0.31 19.13 -23.57
N ALA A 14 -1.54 19.65 -23.60
CA ALA A 14 -2.35 19.84 -22.40
C ALA A 14 -2.65 18.51 -21.68
N LEU A 15 -2.88 17.42 -22.43
CA LEU A 15 -3.01 16.06 -21.88
C LEU A 15 -1.70 15.62 -21.21
N ALA A 16 -0.56 15.78 -21.86
CA ALA A 16 0.75 15.43 -21.32
C ALA A 16 1.11 16.25 -20.07
N ASP A 17 0.58 17.47 -19.95
CA ASP A 17 0.74 18.37 -18.81
C ASP A 17 -0.33 18.21 -17.71
N GLY A 18 -1.36 17.39 -17.94
CA GLY A 18 -2.45 17.19 -16.98
C GLY A 18 -3.35 18.42 -16.80
N GLN A 19 -3.47 19.25 -17.83
CA GLN A 19 -4.24 20.50 -17.82
C GLN A 19 -5.66 20.37 -18.41
N LEU A 20 -6.06 19.17 -18.85
CA LEU A 20 -7.40 18.90 -19.37
C LEU A 20 -8.38 18.55 -18.26
N ASP A 21 -9.65 18.93 -18.43
CA ASP A 21 -10.73 18.45 -17.57
C ASP A 21 -11.07 16.97 -17.85
N ALA A 22 -11.94 16.39 -17.02
CA ALA A 22 -12.29 14.97 -17.11
C ALA A 22 -13.05 14.60 -18.41
N GLU A 23 -13.78 15.52 -19.02
CA GLU A 23 -14.55 15.28 -20.25
C GLU A 23 -13.66 15.39 -21.48
N GLN A 24 -12.86 16.45 -21.54
CA GLN A 24 -11.85 16.69 -22.57
C GLN A 24 -10.81 15.58 -22.61
N THR A 25 -10.37 15.08 -21.44
CA THR A 25 -9.43 13.96 -21.35
C THR A 25 -9.99 12.72 -22.03
N ARG A 26 -11.26 12.36 -21.78
CA ARG A 26 -11.89 11.19 -22.43
C ARG A 26 -11.98 11.34 -23.94
N TYR A 27 -12.36 12.53 -24.40
CA TYR A 27 -12.45 12.83 -25.83
C TYR A 27 -11.09 12.67 -26.54
N VAL A 28 -10.03 13.24 -25.97
CA VAL A 28 -8.69 13.16 -26.55
C VAL A 28 -8.14 11.74 -26.49
N LEU A 29 -8.35 11.01 -25.39
CA LEU A 29 -7.92 9.62 -25.27
C LEU A 29 -8.59 8.70 -26.31
N ALA A 30 -9.88 8.86 -26.58
CA ALA A 30 -10.57 8.09 -27.61
C ALA A 30 -9.98 8.32 -29.02
N GLN A 31 -9.50 9.54 -29.31
CA GLN A 31 -8.83 9.85 -30.57
C GLN A 31 -7.42 9.25 -30.63
N VAL A 32 -6.65 9.37 -29.53
CA VAL A 32 -5.32 8.78 -29.42
C VAL A 32 -5.37 7.25 -29.54
N GLU A 33 -6.39 6.59 -28.99
CA GLU A 33 -6.54 5.13 -29.12
C GLU A 33 -6.70 4.67 -30.59
N THR A 34 -7.29 5.52 -31.43
CA THR A 34 -7.61 5.18 -32.82
C THR A 34 -6.49 5.57 -33.80
N ASP A 35 -5.71 6.61 -33.50
CA ASP A 35 -4.70 7.17 -34.39
C ASP A 35 -3.27 6.87 -33.92
N LEU A 36 -2.54 6.08 -34.73
CA LEU A 36 -1.15 5.70 -34.46
C LEU A 36 -0.18 6.90 -34.51
N GLU A 37 -0.46 7.93 -35.32
CA GLU A 37 0.37 9.14 -35.39
C GLU A 37 0.28 9.90 -34.06
N LEU A 38 -0.94 10.10 -33.53
CA LEU A 38 -1.15 10.79 -32.25
C LEU A 38 -0.54 10.03 -31.07
N GLN A 39 -0.54 8.68 -31.10
CA GLN A 39 0.14 7.88 -30.08
C GLN A 39 1.66 8.11 -30.10
N LYS A 40 2.26 8.16 -31.28
CA LYS A 40 3.70 8.43 -31.43
C LYS A 40 4.05 9.82 -30.92
N GLU A 41 3.26 10.83 -31.30
CA GLU A 41 3.45 12.20 -30.83
C GLU A 41 3.36 12.30 -29.30
N LEU A 42 2.34 11.68 -28.69
CA LEU A 42 2.17 11.69 -27.23
C LEU A 42 3.36 11.02 -26.53
N CYS A 43 3.83 9.90 -27.05
CA CYS A 43 4.99 9.19 -26.52
C CYS A 43 6.27 10.05 -26.60
N GLU A 44 6.46 10.78 -27.70
CA GLU A 44 7.59 11.69 -27.87
C GLU A 44 7.57 12.84 -26.86
N ILE A 45 6.40 13.48 -26.68
CA ILE A 45 6.21 14.56 -25.70
C ILE A 45 6.54 14.06 -24.29
N GLN A 46 5.99 12.90 -23.90
CA GLN A 46 6.25 12.31 -22.58
C GLN A 46 7.72 11.93 -22.40
N ARG A 47 8.38 11.41 -23.44
CA ARG A 47 9.82 11.09 -23.43
C ARG A 47 10.65 12.34 -23.18
N ILE A 48 10.42 13.42 -23.90
CA ILE A 48 11.15 14.68 -23.73
C ILE A 48 10.94 15.23 -22.31
N LYS A 49 9.69 15.24 -21.82
CA LYS A 49 9.37 15.68 -20.45
C LYS A 49 10.10 14.85 -19.39
N HIS A 50 10.15 13.54 -19.57
CA HIS A 50 10.88 12.65 -18.68
C HIS A 50 12.39 12.93 -18.70
N LEU A 51 12.98 13.12 -19.89
CA LEU A 51 14.38 13.48 -20.04
C LEU A 51 14.71 14.82 -19.35
N VAL A 52 13.89 15.84 -19.55
CA VAL A 52 14.08 17.15 -18.90
C VAL A 52 13.99 17.04 -17.39
N LYS A 53 12.99 16.34 -16.85
CA LYS A 53 12.82 16.13 -15.40
C LYS A 53 13.98 15.34 -14.80
N SER A 54 14.57 14.41 -15.55
CA SER A 54 15.74 13.64 -15.11
C SER A 54 17.02 14.47 -15.09
N ALA A 55 17.20 15.38 -16.05
CA ALA A 55 18.36 16.25 -16.12
C ALA A 55 18.30 17.41 -15.11
N TYR A 56 17.09 17.86 -14.78
CA TYR A 56 16.83 18.93 -13.81
C TYR A 56 15.91 18.44 -12.69
N PRO A 57 16.44 17.72 -11.67
CA PRO A 57 15.66 17.40 -10.50
C PRO A 57 15.31 18.69 -9.77
N LEU A 58 14.03 19.08 -9.82
CA LEU A 58 13.51 20.20 -9.04
C LEU A 58 13.77 19.92 -7.55
N PRO A 59 14.35 20.86 -6.79
CA PRO A 59 14.48 20.70 -5.35
C PRO A 59 13.07 20.52 -4.77
N ALA A 60 12.89 19.49 -3.94
CA ALA A 60 11.65 19.31 -3.21
C ALA A 60 11.41 20.59 -2.40
N LEU A 61 10.43 21.39 -2.81
CA LEU A 61 9.93 22.48 -1.98
C LEU A 61 9.26 21.82 -0.79
N THR A 62 10.02 21.62 0.28
CA THR A 62 9.51 21.15 1.55
C THR A 62 8.52 22.20 2.03
N ARG A 63 7.25 21.98 1.74
CA ARG A 63 6.16 22.84 2.17
C ARG A 63 6.05 22.63 3.68
N GLN A 64 6.78 23.45 4.44
CA GLN A 64 6.68 23.45 5.88
C GLN A 64 5.23 23.81 6.24
N PRO A 65 4.51 22.97 7.00
CA PRO A 65 3.19 23.35 7.48
C PRO A 65 3.38 24.54 8.41
N VAL A 66 2.77 25.68 8.06
CA VAL A 66 2.72 26.85 8.94
C VAL A 66 1.88 26.47 10.15
N ARG A 67 2.56 26.16 11.25
CA ARG A 67 1.95 25.79 12.53
C ARG A 67 1.33 27.05 13.13
N ARG A 68 0.06 27.29 12.81
CA ARG A 68 -0.74 28.39 13.39
C ARG A 68 -0.79 28.17 14.91
N THR A 69 -0.21 29.10 15.66
CA THR A 69 -0.04 29.01 17.12
C THR A 69 -1.38 29.14 17.83
N GLN A 70 -1.99 27.98 18.07
CA GLN A 70 -3.23 27.76 18.80
C GLN A 70 -2.98 27.82 20.33
N VAL A 71 -2.39 28.91 20.82
CA VAL A 71 -2.05 29.05 22.25
C VAL A 71 -3.12 29.83 23.03
N TRP A 72 -4.07 30.48 22.37
CA TRP A 72 -5.09 31.29 23.07
C TRP A 72 -6.41 30.55 23.38
N GLN A 73 -6.55 29.29 22.96
CA GLN A 73 -7.77 28.49 23.20
C GLN A 73 -7.63 27.43 24.31
N GLN A 74 -6.49 27.37 25.00
CA GLN A 74 -6.24 26.31 25.98
C GLN A 74 -6.73 26.62 27.41
N ALA A 75 -7.14 27.84 27.75
CA ALA A 75 -7.58 28.17 29.11
C ALA A 75 -9.01 27.68 29.44
N ALA A 76 -9.91 27.63 28.45
CA ALA A 76 -11.31 27.23 28.68
C ALA A 76 -11.50 25.71 28.81
N MET A 77 -10.61 24.90 28.21
CA MET A 77 -10.73 23.44 28.24
C MET A 77 -10.31 22.82 29.58
N TYR A 78 -9.31 23.38 30.27
CA TYR A 78 -8.85 22.81 31.55
C TYR A 78 -9.89 22.93 32.67
N LEU A 79 -10.75 23.96 32.65
CA LEU A 79 -11.85 24.11 33.61
C LEU A 79 -12.99 23.10 33.40
N LEU A 80 -13.25 22.69 32.15
CA LEU A 80 -14.28 21.69 31.84
C LEU A 80 -13.81 20.26 32.14
N VAL A 81 -12.52 19.95 31.90
CA VAL A 81 -11.96 18.62 32.14
C VAL A 81 -11.80 18.33 33.64
N PHE A 82 -11.40 19.32 34.46
CA PHE A 82 -11.28 19.11 35.91
C PHE A 82 -12.65 18.94 36.59
N GLY A 83 -13.71 19.59 36.06
CA GLY A 83 -15.08 19.41 36.54
C GLY A 83 -15.67 18.02 36.25
N LEU A 84 -15.35 17.44 35.09
CA LEU A 84 -15.84 16.11 34.70
C LEU A 84 -15.10 14.97 35.42
N ILE A 85 -13.82 15.14 35.75
CA ILE A 85 -13.03 14.13 36.51
C ILE A 85 -13.51 14.03 37.96
N PHE A 86 -13.95 15.13 38.58
CA PHE A 86 -14.45 15.10 39.96
C PHE A 86 -15.84 14.45 40.10
N LEU A 87 -16.66 14.48 39.04
CA LEU A 87 -17.99 13.85 38.99
C LEU A 87 -17.95 12.36 38.61
N ALA A 88 -16.90 11.89 37.95
CA ALA A 88 -16.73 10.48 37.57
C ALA A 88 -15.87 9.66 38.57
N GLY A 89 -15.40 10.27 39.68
CA GLY A 89 -14.54 9.63 40.68
C GLY A 89 -15.24 8.64 41.64
N ALA A 90 -16.54 8.39 41.48
CA ALA A 90 -17.31 7.44 42.28
C ALA A 90 -18.07 6.44 41.38
N GLY A 91 -17.33 5.67 40.56
CA GLY A 91 -17.95 4.57 39.82
C GLY A 91 -17.04 3.97 38.76
N SER A 92 -16.78 2.67 38.92
CA SER A 92 -16.32 1.74 37.89
C SER A 92 -14.95 1.96 37.25
N SER A 93 -14.03 1.12 37.71
CA SER A 93 -12.96 0.52 36.93
C SER A 93 -13.47 -0.10 35.62
N HIS A 94 -12.54 -0.19 34.65
CA HIS A 94 -12.65 -0.82 33.33
C HIS A 94 -13.42 0.02 32.31
N TYR A 95 -12.71 0.68 31.39
CA TYR A 95 -13.00 0.85 29.96
C TYR A 95 -12.07 1.96 29.42
N ALA A 96 -10.95 1.58 28.82
CA ALA A 96 -10.14 2.49 28.01
C ALA A 96 -10.28 2.07 26.54
N PRO A 97 -10.90 2.88 25.66
CA PRO A 97 -10.83 2.62 24.24
C PRO A 97 -9.47 3.12 23.72
N LYS A 98 -8.72 2.17 23.16
CA LYS A 98 -7.46 2.38 22.43
C LYS A 98 -7.78 3.13 21.12
N LEU A 99 -7.56 4.44 21.10
CA LEU A 99 -7.92 5.30 19.96
C LEU A 99 -6.75 6.14 19.45
N TRP A 100 -5.54 5.56 19.37
CA TRP A 100 -4.38 6.21 18.75
C TRP A 100 -3.53 5.16 18.02
N GLN A 101 -3.81 4.93 16.74
CA GLN A 101 -2.85 4.40 15.77
C GLN A 101 -2.95 5.28 14.50
N PRO A 102 -1.84 5.86 14.02
CA PRO A 102 -1.83 6.56 12.74
C PRO A 102 -1.75 5.51 11.63
N GLU A 103 -2.89 5.15 11.08
CA GLU A 103 -2.98 4.23 9.95
C GLU A 103 -2.53 4.94 8.67
N GLY A 104 -1.63 4.30 7.92
CA GLY A 104 -1.37 4.64 6.53
C GLY A 104 -2.64 4.46 5.70
N LEU A 105 -2.66 5.03 4.50
CA LEU A 105 -3.81 4.98 3.58
C LEU A 105 -4.37 3.56 3.42
N THR A 106 -5.45 3.26 4.12
CA THR A 106 -6.29 2.08 3.91
C THR A 106 -7.33 2.43 2.87
N LEU A 107 -7.28 1.79 1.70
CA LEU A 107 -8.37 1.86 0.73
C LEU A 107 -9.52 0.98 1.26
N GLU A 108 -10.38 1.57 2.09
CA GLU A 108 -11.57 0.90 2.61
C GLU A 108 -12.66 0.92 1.52
N ASN A 109 -12.61 -0.06 0.62
CA ASN A 109 -13.73 -0.32 -0.29
C ASN A 109 -14.86 -0.99 0.51
N ALA A 110 -15.95 -0.26 0.72
CA ALA A 110 -17.18 -0.72 1.36
C ALA A 110 -17.99 -1.66 0.44
N ALA A 111 -17.42 -2.82 0.11
CA ALA A 111 -18.15 -3.99 -0.34
C ALA A 111 -18.11 -5.03 0.79
N ALA A 112 -19.15 -5.85 0.93
CA ALA A 112 -19.35 -6.83 2.01
C ALA A 112 -18.02 -7.38 2.56
N TYR A 113 -17.78 -7.15 3.87
CA TYR A 113 -16.53 -7.47 4.56
C TYR A 113 -16.16 -8.94 4.32
N ASP A 114 -15.29 -9.15 3.34
CA ASP A 114 -14.71 -10.44 3.04
C ASP A 114 -13.55 -10.67 4.01
N ASP A 115 -13.55 -11.81 4.68
CA ASP A 115 -12.58 -12.21 5.70
C ASP A 115 -11.28 -12.76 5.06
N ARG A 116 -11.00 -12.32 3.83
CA ARG A 116 -9.85 -12.72 3.03
C ARG A 116 -8.86 -11.57 2.86
N PHE A 117 -7.64 -11.79 3.32
CA PHE A 117 -6.58 -10.78 3.44
C PHE A 117 -5.34 -11.13 2.66
N ILE A 118 -4.76 -10.10 2.04
CA ILE A 118 -3.37 -10.10 1.61
C ILE A 118 -2.59 -9.08 2.43
N VAL A 119 -1.55 -9.55 3.10
CA VAL A 119 -0.49 -8.74 3.71
C VAL A 119 0.71 -8.80 2.78
N PHE A 120 1.02 -7.68 2.13
CA PHE A 120 2.12 -7.58 1.17
C PHE A 120 3.35 -6.93 1.81
N LEU A 121 4.52 -7.54 1.57
CA LEU A 121 5.80 -7.11 2.10
C LEU A 121 6.87 -7.13 1.00
N ASP A 122 7.50 -5.98 0.76
CA ASP A 122 8.56 -5.81 -0.24
C ASP A 122 9.94 -5.42 0.35
N SER A 123 10.01 -5.21 1.66
CA SER A 123 11.18 -4.66 2.35
C SER A 123 11.82 -5.66 3.32
N HIS A 124 13.15 -5.65 3.41
CA HIS A 124 13.92 -6.43 4.39
C HIS A 124 14.05 -5.75 5.76
N GLU A 125 13.49 -4.55 5.95
CA GLU A 125 13.62 -3.81 7.21
C GLU A 125 13.06 -4.62 8.39
N PRO A 126 13.85 -4.90 9.45
CA PRO A 126 13.41 -5.79 10.54
C PRO A 126 12.10 -5.36 11.20
N ALA A 127 11.85 -4.05 11.30
CA ALA A 127 10.60 -3.52 11.85
C ALA A 127 9.38 -3.82 10.95
N LYS A 128 9.56 -3.79 9.62
CA LYS A 128 8.50 -4.13 8.66
C LYS A 128 8.25 -5.64 8.62
N LEU A 129 9.31 -6.45 8.68
CA LEU A 129 9.20 -7.91 8.79
C LEU A 129 8.35 -8.32 10.00
N GLU A 130 8.68 -7.78 11.17
CA GLU A 130 7.94 -8.03 12.41
C GLU A 130 6.50 -7.52 12.32
N LYS A 131 6.30 -6.32 11.76
CA LYS A 131 4.97 -5.73 11.57
C LYS A 131 4.10 -6.58 10.65
N ALA A 132 4.65 -7.14 9.58
CA ALA A 132 3.92 -8.02 8.67
C ALA A 132 3.44 -9.30 9.39
N LEU A 133 4.32 -9.94 10.17
CA LEU A 133 3.97 -11.13 10.97
C LEU A 133 2.88 -10.82 12.00
N VAL A 134 3.06 -9.76 12.79
CA VAL A 134 2.06 -9.33 13.79
C VAL A 134 0.73 -9.01 13.13
N LYS A 135 0.72 -8.33 11.98
CA LYS A 135 -0.52 -8.01 11.28
C LYS A 135 -1.21 -9.28 10.76
N ALA A 136 -0.46 -10.18 10.13
CA ALA A 136 -0.99 -11.43 9.61
C ALA A 136 -1.55 -12.33 10.71
N GLU A 137 -0.85 -12.45 11.84
CA GLU A 137 -1.31 -13.22 13.00
C GLU A 137 -2.61 -12.65 13.59
N ASN A 138 -2.67 -11.33 13.78
CA ASN A 138 -3.89 -10.68 14.28
C ASN A 138 -5.08 -10.89 13.36
N LEU A 139 -4.87 -10.85 12.03
CA LEU A 139 -5.93 -11.12 11.06
C LEU A 139 -6.35 -12.60 11.11
N ALA A 140 -5.40 -13.52 11.18
CA ALA A 140 -5.67 -14.95 11.26
C ALA A 140 -6.48 -15.33 12.51
N GLN A 141 -6.27 -14.63 13.63
CA GLN A 141 -7.05 -14.79 14.87
C GLN A 141 -8.49 -14.26 14.77
N GLN A 142 -8.73 -13.24 13.94
CA GLN A 142 -10.03 -12.59 13.80
C GLN A 142 -10.94 -13.29 12.79
N VAL A 143 -10.35 -14.05 11.88
CA VAL A 143 -11.03 -14.72 10.77
C VAL A 143 -11.43 -16.15 11.15
N ALA A 144 -12.65 -16.53 10.79
CA ALA A 144 -13.10 -17.92 10.90
C ALA A 144 -12.36 -18.81 9.87
N PRO A 145 -11.74 -19.94 10.28
CA PRO A 145 -10.96 -20.79 9.36
C PRO A 145 -11.74 -21.37 8.17
N LYS A 146 -13.08 -21.43 8.28
CA LYS A 146 -13.94 -21.97 7.21
C LYS A 146 -14.22 -20.97 6.09
N ASP A 147 -14.25 -19.68 6.43
CA ASP A 147 -14.84 -18.65 5.57
C ASP A 147 -13.83 -17.56 5.17
N GLY A 148 -12.67 -17.49 5.81
CA GLY A 148 -11.65 -16.52 5.45
C GLY A 148 -10.23 -17.09 5.36
N SER A 149 -9.31 -16.26 4.90
CA SER A 149 -7.95 -16.66 4.54
C SER A 149 -6.99 -15.49 4.64
N VAL A 150 -5.75 -15.74 5.02
CA VAL A 150 -4.73 -14.69 5.15
C VAL A 150 -3.49 -15.10 4.40
N TYR A 151 -3.08 -14.31 3.41
CA TYR A 151 -1.86 -14.55 2.65
C TYR A 151 -0.82 -13.48 2.95
N VAL A 152 0.36 -13.93 3.37
CA VAL A 152 1.55 -13.09 3.52
C VAL A 152 2.37 -13.23 2.25
N VAL A 153 2.29 -12.23 1.38
CA VAL A 153 2.95 -12.26 0.07
C VAL A 153 4.23 -11.44 0.16
N THR A 154 5.36 -12.10 -0.12
CA THR A 154 6.69 -11.49 -0.13
C THR A 154 7.20 -11.30 -1.55
N SER A 155 7.83 -10.15 -1.79
CA SER A 155 8.46 -9.81 -3.07
C SER A 155 9.73 -9.02 -2.82
N ALA A 156 10.58 -8.89 -3.84
CA ALA A 156 11.83 -8.13 -3.77
C ALA A 156 12.68 -8.50 -2.53
N GLU A 157 12.97 -7.54 -1.67
CA GLU A 157 13.79 -7.75 -0.47
C GLU A 157 13.00 -8.35 0.69
N GLY A 158 11.67 -8.26 0.66
CA GLY A 158 10.76 -8.88 1.63
C GLY A 158 10.85 -10.41 1.67
N ILE A 159 11.44 -11.03 0.64
CA ILE A 159 11.71 -12.49 0.63
C ILE A 159 12.64 -12.93 1.76
N ASP A 160 13.40 -12.01 2.34
CA ASP A 160 14.25 -12.27 3.51
C ASP A 160 13.46 -12.75 4.73
N LEU A 161 12.14 -12.48 4.78
CA LEU A 161 11.25 -13.05 5.78
C LEU A 161 11.19 -14.58 5.70
N LEU A 162 11.22 -15.13 4.48
CA LEU A 162 11.00 -16.55 4.18
C LEU A 162 12.29 -17.29 3.83
N ARG A 163 13.43 -16.59 3.74
CA ARG A 163 14.72 -17.17 3.35
C ARG A 163 15.37 -17.90 4.53
N LEU A 164 15.59 -19.21 4.38
CA LEU A 164 16.32 -20.05 5.33
C LEU A 164 17.73 -19.50 5.58
N GLY A 165 18.18 -19.58 6.83
CA GLY A 165 19.47 -19.04 7.27
C GLY A 165 19.57 -17.52 7.33
N THR A 166 18.60 -16.77 6.79
CA THR A 166 18.56 -15.29 6.85
C THR A 166 17.47 -14.81 7.81
N THR A 167 16.28 -15.40 7.73
CA THR A 167 15.16 -15.01 8.58
C THR A 167 15.46 -15.33 10.06
N ARG A 168 15.09 -14.41 10.95
CA ARG A 168 15.08 -14.65 12.41
C ARG A 168 13.72 -15.17 12.91
N HIS A 169 12.77 -15.35 11.99
CA HIS A 169 11.38 -15.64 12.30
C HIS A 169 10.95 -17.05 11.89
N GLU A 170 11.88 -17.93 11.51
CA GLU A 170 11.59 -19.29 11.05
C GLU A 170 10.66 -20.05 12.01
N GLY A 171 11.00 -20.10 13.30
CA GLY A 171 10.18 -20.79 14.31
C GLY A 171 8.78 -20.18 14.47
N ARG A 172 8.65 -18.85 14.30
CA ARG A 172 7.36 -18.17 14.36
C ARG A 172 6.52 -18.45 13.13
N ILE A 173 7.12 -18.46 11.94
CA ILE A 173 6.45 -18.78 10.68
C ILE A 173 5.88 -20.20 10.75
N LEU A 174 6.70 -21.17 11.19
CA LEU A 174 6.25 -22.55 11.37
C LEU A 174 5.09 -22.65 12.37
N GLN A 175 5.23 -22.03 13.55
CA GLN A 175 4.16 -22.01 14.55
C GLN A 175 2.87 -21.40 13.99
N MET A 176 2.96 -20.30 13.24
CA MET A 176 1.81 -19.64 12.64
C MET A 176 1.14 -20.52 11.58
N SER A 177 1.92 -21.20 10.73
CA SER A 177 1.41 -22.13 9.71
C SER A 177 0.70 -23.35 10.34
N GLU A 178 1.23 -23.87 11.45
CA GLU A 178 0.62 -24.99 12.18
C GLU A 178 -0.66 -24.56 12.92
N GLN A 179 -0.63 -23.40 13.58
CA GLN A 179 -1.74 -22.90 14.39
C GLN A 179 -2.91 -22.37 13.54
N TYR A 180 -2.61 -21.81 12.36
CA TYR A 180 -3.61 -21.20 11.48
C TYR A 180 -3.51 -21.78 10.07
N PRO A 181 -4.18 -22.91 9.76
CA PRO A 181 -4.10 -23.54 8.44
C PRO A 181 -4.59 -22.65 7.27
N HIS A 182 -5.42 -21.64 7.56
CA HIS A 182 -5.92 -20.64 6.62
C HIS A 182 -4.98 -19.44 6.43
N LEU A 183 -3.84 -19.43 7.12
CA LEU A 183 -2.75 -18.47 6.93
C LEU A 183 -1.66 -19.13 6.08
N LYS A 184 -1.29 -18.51 4.95
CA LYS A 184 -0.23 -19.00 4.06
C LYS A 184 0.83 -17.94 3.80
N PHE A 185 2.07 -18.40 3.69
CA PHE A 185 3.20 -17.57 3.28
C PHE A 185 3.52 -17.84 1.82
N VAL A 186 3.65 -16.78 1.03
CA VAL A 186 3.81 -16.85 -0.42
C VAL A 186 5.07 -16.10 -0.83
N ALA A 187 5.96 -16.78 -1.55
CA ALA A 187 7.16 -16.19 -2.14
C ALA A 187 6.96 -15.93 -3.64
N CYS A 188 7.50 -14.81 -4.11
CA CYS A 188 7.47 -14.44 -5.52
C CYS A 188 8.55 -15.17 -6.33
N SER A 189 8.16 -15.99 -7.31
CA SER A 189 9.09 -16.69 -8.21
C SER A 189 9.99 -15.76 -9.01
N ASN A 190 9.46 -14.62 -9.49
CA ASN A 190 10.27 -13.60 -10.17
C ASN A 190 11.39 -13.06 -9.25
N THR A 191 11.09 -12.94 -7.95
CA THR A 191 12.08 -12.52 -6.96
C THR A 191 13.13 -13.61 -6.78
N LEU A 192 12.72 -14.87 -6.57
CA LEU A 192 13.65 -16.01 -6.49
C LEU A 192 14.57 -16.10 -7.71
N TYR A 193 14.02 -15.91 -8.91
CA TYR A 193 14.78 -15.90 -10.16
C TYR A 193 15.81 -14.76 -10.20
N SER A 194 15.45 -13.56 -9.73
CA SER A 194 16.38 -12.43 -9.63
C SER A 194 17.55 -12.73 -8.69
N PHE A 195 17.30 -13.35 -7.53
CA PHE A 195 18.38 -13.78 -6.62
C PHE A 195 19.27 -14.84 -7.27
N LYS A 196 18.68 -15.82 -7.95
CA LYS A 196 19.44 -16.85 -8.69
C LYS A 196 20.36 -16.24 -9.74
N GLN A 197 19.94 -15.20 -10.45
CA GLN A 197 20.81 -14.49 -11.41
C GLN A 197 21.99 -13.77 -10.76
N ARG A 198 21.89 -13.41 -9.47
CA ARG A 198 22.99 -12.85 -8.68
C ARG A 198 23.89 -13.91 -8.05
N ASN A 199 23.71 -15.19 -8.40
CA ASN A 199 24.36 -16.35 -7.77
C ASN A 199 24.05 -16.48 -6.26
N GLU A 200 22.90 -15.96 -5.83
CA GLU A 200 22.38 -16.17 -4.47
C GLU A 200 21.31 -17.27 -4.54
N LEU A 201 21.65 -18.47 -4.06
CA LEU A 201 20.66 -19.53 -3.90
C LEU A 201 19.81 -19.25 -2.66
N VAL A 202 18.49 -19.21 -2.86
CA VAL A 202 17.51 -18.95 -1.80
C VAL A 202 16.77 -20.25 -1.53
N GLU A 203 17.00 -20.82 -0.36
CA GLU A 203 16.14 -21.85 0.21
C GLU A 203 15.05 -21.18 1.05
N LEU A 204 13.82 -21.68 0.96
CA LEU A 204 12.67 -21.12 1.66
C LEU A 204 12.31 -21.96 2.88
N VAL A 205 11.78 -21.32 3.91
CA VAL A 205 11.24 -22.01 5.09
C VAL A 205 10.10 -22.94 4.67
N ASN A 206 9.90 -24.02 5.44
CA ASN A 206 8.85 -24.99 5.19
C ASN A 206 7.45 -24.32 5.14
N ASP A 207 6.52 -24.96 4.44
CA ASP A 207 5.14 -24.47 4.23
C ASP A 207 5.03 -23.12 3.50
N THR A 208 6.10 -22.69 2.81
CA THR A 208 6.06 -21.56 1.89
C THR A 208 5.55 -21.98 0.51
N GLU A 209 4.51 -21.33 0.04
CA GLU A 209 4.02 -21.46 -1.33
C GLU A 209 4.78 -20.52 -2.27
N VAL A 210 4.88 -20.89 -3.55
CA VAL A 210 5.56 -20.05 -4.55
C VAL A 210 4.56 -19.64 -5.62
N ALA A 211 4.33 -18.33 -5.75
CA ALA A 211 3.52 -17.75 -6.81
C ALA A 211 4.41 -17.26 -7.97
N PRO A 212 3.98 -17.38 -9.24
CA PRO A 212 4.76 -16.90 -10.39
C PRO A 212 5.12 -15.41 -10.28
N SER A 213 4.16 -14.58 -9.85
CA SER A 213 4.30 -13.14 -9.69
C SER A 213 3.49 -12.66 -8.50
N ALA A 214 4.14 -11.92 -7.58
CA ALA A 214 3.44 -11.33 -6.44
C ALA A 214 2.43 -10.26 -6.87
N VAL A 215 2.76 -9.45 -7.88
CA VAL A 215 1.85 -8.41 -8.37
C VAL A 215 0.61 -9.03 -9.00
N GLU A 216 0.79 -10.05 -9.85
CA GLU A 216 -0.34 -10.75 -10.47
C GLU A 216 -1.19 -11.46 -9.42
N PHE A 217 -0.54 -12.10 -8.45
CA PHE A 217 -1.22 -12.72 -7.31
C PHE A 217 -2.10 -11.71 -6.57
N VAL A 218 -1.55 -10.56 -6.16
CA VAL A 218 -2.30 -9.50 -5.48
C VAL A 218 -3.47 -9.02 -6.33
N VAL A 219 -3.24 -8.71 -7.61
CA VAL A 219 -4.27 -8.16 -8.50
C VAL A 219 -5.41 -9.15 -8.70
N ASN A 220 -5.12 -10.44 -8.88
CA ASN A 220 -6.16 -11.46 -9.06
C ASN A 220 -7.02 -11.62 -7.81
N HIS A 221 -6.41 -11.69 -6.63
CA HIS A 221 -7.15 -11.80 -5.37
C HIS A 221 -7.96 -10.54 -5.07
N MET A 222 -7.44 -9.35 -5.38
CA MET A 222 -8.20 -8.10 -5.24
C MET A 222 -9.44 -8.08 -6.13
N ARG A 223 -9.37 -8.65 -7.35
CA ARG A 223 -10.54 -8.81 -8.23
C ARG A 223 -11.57 -9.78 -7.63
N ASP A 224 -11.10 -10.78 -6.90
CA ASP A 224 -11.94 -11.76 -6.20
C ASP A 224 -12.52 -11.23 -4.87
N GLY A 225 -12.28 -9.97 -4.52
CA GLY A 225 -12.83 -9.30 -3.34
C GLY A 225 -11.90 -9.24 -2.12
N TRP A 226 -10.66 -9.72 -2.25
CA TRP A 226 -9.72 -9.76 -1.12
C TRP A 226 -9.26 -8.35 -0.73
N ARG A 227 -9.09 -8.14 0.59
CA ARG A 227 -8.55 -6.88 1.11
C ARG A 227 -7.02 -6.90 1.11
N TYR A 228 -6.43 -5.80 0.63
CA TYR A 228 -4.99 -5.64 0.50
C TYR A 228 -4.43 -4.70 1.58
N ILE A 229 -3.30 -5.11 2.19
CA ILE A 229 -2.59 -4.36 3.22
C ILE A 229 -1.09 -4.37 2.87
N ALA A 230 -0.54 -3.21 2.54
CA ALA A 230 0.90 -3.03 2.33
C ALA A 230 1.63 -2.67 3.63
N ILE A 231 2.85 -3.19 3.80
CA ILE A 231 3.69 -2.98 4.99
C ILE A 231 4.99 -2.24 4.68
#